data_AF-A0A842NHK3-F1
#
_entry.id   AF-A0A842NHK3-F1
#
_cell.length_a   1.000
_cell.length_b   1.000
_cell.length_c   1.000
_cell.angle_alpha   90.00
_cell.angle_beta   90.00
_cell.angle_gamma   90.00
#
_symmetry.space_group_name_H-M   'P 1'
#
loop_
_entity.id
_entity.type
_entity.pdbx_description
1 polymer ?
#
loop_
_entity_poly.entity_id
_entity_poly.type
_entity_poly.pdbx_seq_one_letter_code
_entity_poly.pdbx_strand_id
1 'polypeptide(L)'
;MKNSWIVVLLVLMLVITGCQSGENNTGEEQQLQVLRMGLIPADDAEEIIRAYEPVKEYLSEALGIPVEIQVTSDYTAAIEAMRGEHIDMAWFGPFSYIIASNVAGAEAIVNGVKESTGSATYKSIIVAGVSTGIETVEDLRGKSFAFVDPASTSGNLIPRKMLIENGIDPDNDFSTSYYAGTHNAVLYAIANGKVDAGATGDNVYQRMVDAGEIDPEANVIIYESEPIPGSPIAVRGNLPEELKKAIQDALLNMDQQTIHQVDGWGGISSYQAVSDSDYDVIRETAEILGMDVSNPDAANN
;
A
#
# COMPACT_ATOMS: atom_id res chain seq x y z
N MET A 1 -20.00 -25.12 -86.92
CA MET A 1 -19.51 -25.17 -85.53
C MET A 1 -20.08 -23.99 -84.76
N LYS A 2 -20.73 -24.29 -83.63
CA LYS A 2 -21.14 -23.42 -82.51
C LYS A 2 -22.36 -22.50 -82.70
N ASN A 3 -23.44 -23.07 -82.19
CA ASN A 3 -24.76 -22.58 -81.84
C ASN A 3 -24.80 -21.26 -81.07
N SER A 4 -25.91 -20.56 -81.31
CA SER A 4 -26.54 -19.47 -80.56
C SER A 4 -26.69 -19.75 -79.05
N TRP A 5 -26.97 -18.70 -78.26
CA TRP A 5 -28.25 -18.44 -77.57
C TRP A 5 -28.04 -17.31 -76.55
N ILE A 6 -28.83 -16.24 -76.73
CA ILE A 6 -29.01 -15.14 -75.78
C ILE A 6 -29.90 -15.66 -74.64
N VAL A 7 -29.48 -15.47 -73.39
CA VAL A 7 -30.34 -15.61 -72.21
C VAL A 7 -30.24 -14.33 -71.40
N VAL A 8 -31.29 -13.51 -71.48
CA VAL A 8 -31.55 -12.38 -70.58
C VAL A 8 -32.11 -12.98 -69.29
N LEU A 9 -31.42 -12.79 -68.18
CA LEU A 9 -31.85 -13.21 -66.85
C LEU A 9 -32.17 -11.97 -66.02
N LEU A 10 -33.47 -11.67 -65.97
CA LEU A 10 -34.10 -10.71 -65.05
C LEU A 10 -34.09 -11.33 -63.65
N VAL A 11 -33.25 -10.81 -62.76
CA VAL A 11 -33.29 -11.15 -61.33
C VAL A 11 -33.97 -10.00 -60.58
N LEU A 12 -35.18 -10.29 -60.14
CA LEU A 12 -36.02 -9.48 -59.27
C LEU A 12 -35.42 -9.54 -57.84
N MET A 13 -34.77 -8.47 -57.36
CA MET A 13 -34.39 -8.38 -55.94
C MET A 13 -35.60 -7.92 -55.12
N LEU A 14 -36.17 -8.86 -54.36
CA LEU A 14 -37.12 -8.58 -53.28
C LEU A 14 -36.37 -7.89 -52.12
N VAL A 15 -36.84 -6.69 -51.77
CA VAL A 15 -36.49 -6.00 -50.52
C VAL A 15 -37.20 -6.73 -49.39
N ILE A 16 -36.45 -7.44 -48.54
CA ILE A 16 -36.95 -7.93 -47.26
C ILE A 16 -36.53 -6.91 -46.21
N THR A 17 -37.45 -6.02 -45.85
CA THR A 17 -37.35 -5.15 -44.69
C THR A 17 -37.49 -6.02 -43.43
N GLY A 18 -36.36 -6.52 -42.92
CA GLY A 18 -36.32 -7.15 -41.60
C GLY A 18 -36.41 -6.08 -40.52
N CYS A 19 -37.55 -6.00 -39.83
CA CYS A 19 -37.64 -5.34 -38.53
C CYS A 19 -36.80 -6.17 -37.54
N GLN A 20 -35.57 -5.74 -37.29
CA GLN A 20 -34.77 -6.25 -36.20
C GLN A 20 -35.28 -5.57 -34.92
N SER A 21 -36.09 -6.30 -34.16
CA SER A 21 -36.40 -5.97 -32.77
C SER A 21 -35.08 -5.82 -32.02
N GLY A 22 -34.79 -4.61 -31.55
CA GLY A 22 -33.62 -4.33 -30.73
C GLY A 22 -33.65 -5.19 -29.47
N GLU A 23 -32.80 -6.21 -29.46
CA GLU A 23 -32.32 -6.78 -28.21
C GLU A 23 -31.58 -5.65 -27.50
N ASN A 24 -32.16 -5.21 -26.38
CA ASN A 24 -31.45 -4.42 -25.40
C ASN A 24 -30.26 -5.27 -24.94
N ASN A 25 -29.08 -5.00 -25.48
CA ASN A 25 -27.82 -5.36 -24.85
C ASN A 25 -27.76 -4.63 -23.50
N THR A 26 -28.38 -5.23 -22.48
CA THR A 26 -27.93 -5.05 -21.11
C THR A 26 -26.49 -5.52 -21.12
N GLY A 27 -25.54 -4.58 -21.09
CA GLY A 27 -24.12 -4.90 -21.08
C GLY A 27 -23.86 -5.92 -19.99
N GLU A 28 -23.33 -7.09 -20.39
CA GLU A 28 -22.75 -8.02 -19.44
C GLU A 28 -21.71 -7.23 -18.66
N GLU A 29 -21.94 -7.01 -17.37
CA GLU A 29 -20.91 -6.52 -16.47
C GLU A 29 -19.71 -7.46 -16.64
N GLN A 30 -18.58 -6.92 -17.12
CA GLN A 30 -17.38 -7.72 -17.30
C GLN A 30 -16.94 -8.24 -15.94
N GLN A 31 -17.25 -9.51 -15.68
CA GLN A 31 -16.91 -10.17 -14.44
C GLN A 31 -15.38 -10.22 -14.32
N LEU A 32 -14.85 -9.67 -13.23
CA LEU A 32 -13.42 -9.66 -12.93
C LEU A 32 -12.90 -11.11 -12.93
N GLN A 33 -11.95 -11.40 -13.82
CA GLN A 33 -11.42 -12.76 -14.01
C GLN A 33 -10.29 -13.10 -13.04
N VAL A 34 -9.55 -12.09 -12.56
CA VAL A 34 -8.45 -12.21 -11.62
C VAL A 34 -8.46 -10.96 -10.74
N LEU A 35 -8.31 -11.14 -9.43
CA LEU A 35 -8.15 -10.06 -8.48
C LEU A 35 -6.65 -9.82 -8.25
N ARG A 36 -6.13 -8.68 -8.73
CA ARG A 36 -4.70 -8.36 -8.62
C ARG A 36 -4.44 -7.54 -7.36
N MET A 37 -3.62 -8.06 -6.47
CA MET A 37 -3.21 -7.43 -5.21
C MET A 37 -1.80 -6.88 -5.30
N GLY A 38 -1.66 -5.56 -5.17
CA GLY A 38 -0.37 -4.89 -5.02
C GLY A 38 0.08 -4.79 -3.57
N LEU A 39 1.34 -5.10 -3.30
CA LEU A 39 1.98 -4.91 -2.00
C LEU A 39 3.08 -3.85 -2.14
N ILE A 40 3.06 -2.85 -1.26
CA ILE A 40 4.16 -1.89 -1.16
C ILE A 40 5.42 -2.60 -0.61
N PRO A 41 6.63 -2.22 -1.03
CA PRO A 41 7.87 -2.84 -0.56
C PRO A 41 8.29 -2.27 0.81
N ALA A 42 7.44 -2.43 1.83
CA ALA A 42 7.73 -1.94 3.18
C ALA A 42 8.82 -2.75 3.90
N ASP A 43 9.03 -3.98 3.47
CA ASP A 43 9.89 -5.01 4.04
C ASP A 43 10.57 -5.80 2.90
N ASP A 44 11.28 -6.90 3.19
CA ASP A 44 11.83 -7.80 2.19
C ASP A 44 10.73 -8.45 1.33
N ALA A 45 10.94 -8.49 0.02
CA ALA A 45 9.91 -8.96 -0.91
C ALA A 45 9.55 -10.44 -0.71
N GLU A 46 10.51 -11.30 -0.37
CA GLU A 46 10.22 -12.72 -0.13
C GLU A 46 9.44 -12.91 1.17
N GLU A 47 9.75 -12.10 2.19
CA GLU A 47 9.00 -12.08 3.45
C GLU A 47 7.57 -11.60 3.24
N ILE A 48 7.39 -10.50 2.50
CA ILE A 48 6.07 -9.96 2.15
C ILE A 48 5.25 -11.00 1.39
N ILE A 49 5.79 -11.62 0.33
CA ILE A 49 5.03 -12.61 -0.45
C ILE A 49 4.61 -13.79 0.44
N ARG A 50 5.53 -14.31 1.25
CA ARG A 50 5.27 -15.44 2.15
C ARG A 50 4.19 -15.11 3.17
N ALA A 51 4.25 -13.93 3.77
CA ALA A 51 3.29 -13.47 4.77
C ALA A 51 1.86 -13.31 4.21
N TYR A 52 1.72 -13.13 2.90
CA TYR A 52 0.44 -12.82 2.26
C TYR A 52 -0.12 -13.96 1.43
N GLU A 53 0.65 -15.03 1.19
CA GLU A 53 0.15 -16.22 0.53
C GLU A 53 -1.12 -16.79 1.18
N PRO A 54 -1.27 -16.84 2.53
CA PRO A 54 -2.52 -17.29 3.16
C PRO A 54 -3.72 -16.39 2.84
N VAL A 55 -3.51 -15.07 2.74
CA VAL A 55 -4.57 -14.12 2.37
C VAL A 55 -5.01 -14.35 0.92
N LYS A 56 -4.05 -14.55 0.01
CA LYS A 56 -4.32 -14.86 -1.40
C LYS A 56 -5.11 -16.15 -1.56
N GLU A 57 -4.68 -17.24 -0.91
CA GLU A 57 -5.36 -18.53 -0.97
C GLU A 57 -6.80 -18.42 -0.44
N TYR A 58 -6.96 -17.81 0.73
CA TYR A 58 -8.26 -17.61 1.36
C TYR A 58 -9.21 -16.76 0.50
N LEU A 59 -8.75 -15.61 0.00
CA LEU A 59 -9.56 -14.75 -0.86
C LEU A 59 -9.91 -15.45 -2.17
N SER A 60 -8.98 -16.23 -2.74
CA SER A 60 -9.25 -16.97 -3.98
C SER A 60 -10.38 -17.98 -3.79
N GLU A 61 -10.37 -18.70 -2.65
CA GLU A 61 -11.43 -19.66 -2.30
C GLU A 61 -12.75 -18.95 -2.00
N ALA A 62 -12.73 -17.90 -1.18
CA ALA A 62 -13.92 -17.18 -0.73
C ALA A 62 -14.65 -16.47 -1.88
N LEU A 63 -13.91 -15.91 -2.84
CA LEU A 63 -14.48 -15.17 -3.97
C LEU A 63 -14.73 -16.03 -5.20
N GLY A 64 -14.11 -17.22 -5.29
CA GLY A 64 -14.12 -18.05 -6.49
C GLY A 64 -13.41 -17.41 -7.69
N ILE A 65 -12.53 -16.44 -7.45
CA ILE A 65 -11.74 -15.71 -8.44
C ILE A 65 -10.26 -15.85 -8.07
N PRO A 66 -9.36 -16.23 -8.99
CA PRO A 66 -7.93 -16.25 -8.72
C PRO A 66 -7.41 -14.91 -8.18
N VAL A 67 -6.62 -14.96 -7.11
CA VAL A 67 -5.89 -13.80 -6.58
C VAL A 67 -4.42 -13.88 -6.98
N GLU A 68 -3.90 -12.81 -7.56
CA GLU A 68 -2.48 -12.66 -7.89
C GLU A 68 -1.85 -11.57 -7.02
N ILE A 69 -0.73 -11.89 -6.37
CA ILE A 69 0.05 -10.94 -5.58
C ILE A 69 1.24 -10.46 -6.40
N GLN A 70 1.49 -9.15 -6.37
CA GLN A 70 2.74 -8.55 -6.82
C GLN A 70 3.29 -7.56 -5.81
N VAL A 71 4.59 -7.65 -5.52
CA VAL A 71 5.31 -6.61 -4.80
C VAL A 71 5.73 -5.55 -5.81
N THR A 72 5.42 -4.30 -5.51
CA THR A 72 5.73 -3.14 -6.36
C THR A 72 7.16 -2.65 -6.13
N SER A 73 7.72 -1.90 -7.08
CA SER A 73 9.12 -1.43 -6.99
C SER A 73 9.35 -0.42 -5.88
N ASP A 74 8.32 0.37 -5.59
CA ASP A 74 8.28 1.45 -4.60
C ASP A 74 6.80 1.78 -4.31
N TYR A 75 6.56 2.65 -3.33
CA TYR A 75 5.20 2.96 -2.89
C TYR A 75 4.42 3.75 -3.96
N THR A 76 5.10 4.58 -4.74
CA THR A 76 4.49 5.37 -5.82
C THR A 76 4.07 4.46 -6.98
N ALA A 77 4.84 3.41 -7.26
CA ALA A 77 4.49 2.40 -8.26
C ALA A 77 3.20 1.65 -7.90
N ALA A 78 2.90 1.42 -6.61
CA ALA A 78 1.60 0.87 -6.20
C ALA A 78 0.44 1.84 -6.47
N ILE A 79 0.64 3.14 -6.21
CA ILE A 79 -0.35 4.18 -6.49
C ILE A 79 -0.64 4.24 -7.99
N GLU A 80 0.41 4.32 -8.81
CA GLU A 80 0.28 4.40 -10.27
C GLU A 80 -0.24 3.09 -10.89
N ALA A 81 0.11 1.93 -10.32
CA ALA A 81 -0.46 0.65 -10.74
C ALA A 81 -1.98 0.61 -10.48
N MET A 82 -2.46 1.13 -9.36
CA MET A 82 -3.90 1.19 -9.10
C MET A 82 -4.59 2.20 -10.03
N ARG A 83 -3.98 3.38 -10.21
CA ARG A 83 -4.47 4.43 -11.11
C ARG A 83 -4.58 3.97 -12.56
N GLY A 84 -3.61 3.17 -13.02
CA GLY A 84 -3.59 2.54 -14.34
C GLY A 84 -4.40 1.25 -14.44
N GLU A 85 -5.15 0.88 -13.40
CA GLU A 85 -5.94 -0.36 -13.31
C GLU A 85 -5.12 -1.64 -13.55
N HIS A 86 -3.82 -1.60 -13.22
CA HIS A 86 -2.92 -2.75 -13.23
C HIS A 86 -3.05 -3.61 -11.97
N ILE A 87 -3.56 -3.04 -10.88
CA ILE A 87 -4.00 -3.74 -9.67
C ILE A 87 -5.42 -3.34 -9.30
N ASP A 88 -6.12 -4.21 -8.60
CA ASP A 88 -7.52 -4.03 -8.19
C ASP A 88 -7.66 -3.79 -6.69
N MET A 89 -6.71 -4.31 -5.92
CA MET A 89 -6.57 -4.07 -4.49
C MET A 89 -5.10 -3.84 -4.13
N ALA A 90 -4.85 -3.17 -3.02
CA ALA A 90 -3.51 -3.00 -2.50
C ALA A 90 -3.52 -2.91 -0.99
N TRP A 91 -2.42 -3.32 -0.36
CA TRP A 91 -2.16 -3.00 1.02
C TRP A 91 -1.19 -1.83 1.07
N PHE A 92 -1.70 -0.65 1.42
CA PHE A 92 -0.96 0.61 1.42
C PHE A 92 -0.48 0.96 2.83
N GLY A 93 0.56 1.78 2.92
CA GLY A 93 0.78 2.61 4.10
C GLY A 93 -0.24 3.75 4.14
N PRO A 94 -0.58 4.29 5.33
CA PRO A 94 -1.62 5.32 5.46
C PRO A 94 -1.45 6.53 4.52
N PHE A 95 -0.23 7.05 4.36
CA PHE A 95 0.07 8.20 3.50
C PHE A 95 -0.03 7.84 2.01
N SER A 96 0.55 6.72 1.59
CA SER A 96 0.36 6.20 0.24
C SER A 96 -1.12 5.92 -0.09
N TYR A 97 -1.93 5.51 0.90
CA TYR A 97 -3.37 5.39 0.74
C TYR A 97 -4.05 6.75 0.50
N ILE A 98 -3.72 7.77 1.29
CA ILE A 98 -4.28 9.11 1.09
C ILE A 98 -3.96 9.63 -0.32
N ILE A 99 -2.75 9.44 -0.80
CA ILE A 99 -2.38 9.81 -2.18
C ILE A 99 -3.21 8.98 -3.18
N ALA A 100 -3.26 7.65 -3.02
CA ALA A 100 -4.05 6.76 -3.89
C ALA A 100 -5.55 7.08 -3.90
N SER A 101 -6.13 7.44 -2.75
CA SER A 101 -7.54 7.85 -2.62
C SER A 101 -7.81 9.07 -3.50
N ASN A 102 -6.92 10.06 -3.47
CA ASN A 102 -7.06 11.29 -4.26
C ASN A 102 -6.79 11.09 -5.77
N VAL A 103 -5.77 10.33 -6.15
CA VAL A 103 -5.30 10.27 -7.56
C VAL A 103 -5.72 9.01 -8.31
N ALA A 104 -6.05 7.93 -7.60
CA ALA A 104 -6.45 6.63 -8.15
C ALA A 104 -7.86 6.21 -7.74
N GLY A 105 -8.55 6.97 -6.89
CA GLY A 105 -9.87 6.61 -6.37
C GLY A 105 -9.83 5.36 -5.49
N ALA A 106 -8.75 5.15 -4.73
CA ALA A 106 -8.66 4.03 -3.80
C ALA A 106 -9.65 4.19 -2.63
N GLU A 107 -10.28 3.10 -2.22
CA GLU A 107 -11.21 3.04 -1.09
C GLU A 107 -10.69 2.07 -0.04
N ALA A 108 -10.37 2.54 1.16
CA ALA A 108 -9.97 1.67 2.28
C ALA A 108 -11.16 0.84 2.75
N ILE A 109 -10.97 -0.47 2.92
CA ILE A 109 -12.03 -1.40 3.32
C ILE A 109 -11.78 -2.06 4.67
N VAL A 110 -10.53 -2.46 4.95
CA VAL A 110 -10.17 -3.07 6.24
C VAL A 110 -8.77 -2.64 6.68
N ASN A 111 -8.53 -2.76 7.98
CA ASN A 111 -7.22 -2.61 8.59
C ASN A 111 -6.98 -3.79 9.56
N GLY A 112 -5.74 -4.25 9.64
CA GLY A 112 -5.34 -5.36 10.50
C GLY A 112 -5.24 -4.94 11.97
N VAL A 113 -5.80 -5.73 12.87
CA VAL A 113 -5.64 -5.60 14.31
C VAL A 113 -4.43 -6.42 14.72
N LYS A 114 -3.42 -5.76 15.30
CA LYS A 114 -2.21 -6.44 15.78
C LYS A 114 -2.53 -7.38 16.93
N GLU A 115 -1.99 -8.58 16.91
CA GLU A 115 -2.18 -9.56 18.00
C GLU A 115 -1.61 -9.06 19.32
N SER A 116 -0.42 -8.46 19.29
CA SER A 116 0.32 -8.00 20.47
C SER A 116 -0.35 -6.87 21.24
N THR A 117 -1.12 -6.00 20.56
CA THR A 117 -1.72 -4.80 21.17
C THR A 117 -3.24 -4.82 21.17
N GLY A 118 -3.87 -5.68 20.36
CA GLY A 118 -5.32 -5.64 20.12
C GLY A 118 -5.78 -4.35 19.45
N SER A 119 -4.87 -3.61 18.79
CA SER A 119 -5.15 -2.34 18.13
C SER A 119 -4.78 -2.38 16.65
N ALA A 120 -5.53 -1.65 15.83
CA ALA A 120 -5.23 -1.42 14.42
C ALA A 120 -4.38 -0.15 14.20
N THR A 121 -3.49 0.14 15.16
CA THR A 121 -2.59 1.30 15.13
C THR A 121 -1.14 0.89 15.30
N TYR A 122 -0.24 1.80 14.95
CA TYR A 122 1.20 1.62 15.09
C TYR A 122 1.87 2.97 15.31
N LYS A 123 3.19 3.00 15.49
CA LYS A 123 3.92 4.23 15.77
C LYS A 123 5.08 4.44 14.81
N SER A 124 5.35 5.70 14.49
CA SER A 124 6.60 6.12 13.89
C SER A 124 7.65 6.27 14.99
N ILE A 125 8.84 5.74 14.74
CA ILE A 125 9.98 5.87 15.65
C ILE A 125 11.19 6.40 14.90
N ILE A 126 12.08 7.10 15.63
CA ILE A 126 13.43 7.37 15.17
C ILE A 126 14.40 6.55 15.99
N VAL A 127 15.23 5.79 15.28
CA VAL A 127 16.25 4.91 15.85
C VAL A 127 17.61 5.49 15.51
N ALA A 128 18.52 5.50 16.47
CA ALA A 128 19.92 5.83 16.27
C ALA A 128 20.82 4.71 16.78
N GLY A 129 22.03 4.60 16.22
CA GLY A 129 23.03 3.67 16.74
C GLY A 129 23.64 4.21 18.03
N VAL A 130 23.75 3.40 19.09
CA VAL A 130 24.30 3.83 20.40
C VAL A 130 25.70 4.43 20.28
N SER A 131 26.52 3.94 19.34
CA SER A 131 27.88 4.43 19.09
C SER A 131 27.97 5.87 18.58
N THR A 132 26.85 6.45 18.12
CA THR A 132 26.79 7.80 17.54
C THR A 132 26.71 8.92 18.59
N GLY A 133 26.38 8.56 19.84
CA GLY A 133 26.12 9.49 20.94
C GLY A 133 24.84 10.32 20.80
N ILE A 134 23.92 9.92 19.91
CA ILE A 134 22.61 10.56 19.73
C ILE A 134 21.66 10.05 20.82
N GLU A 135 21.14 10.95 21.65
CA GLU A 135 20.19 10.62 22.73
C GLU A 135 18.87 11.38 22.58
N THR A 136 18.88 12.50 21.88
CA THR A 136 17.74 13.39 21.69
C THR A 136 17.51 13.73 20.22
N VAL A 137 16.33 14.27 19.89
CA VAL A 137 16.02 14.73 18.54
C VAL A 137 17.00 15.82 18.11
N GLU A 138 17.37 16.73 19.02
CA GLU A 138 18.29 17.83 18.73
C GLU A 138 19.69 17.37 18.30
N ASP A 139 20.14 16.21 18.78
CA ASP A 139 21.44 15.62 18.44
C ASP A 139 21.51 15.15 16.98
N LEU A 140 20.38 15.08 16.28
CA LEU A 140 20.29 14.71 14.88
C LEU A 140 20.89 15.77 13.93
N ARG A 141 21.01 17.03 14.38
CA ARG A 141 21.55 18.11 13.51
C ARG A 141 22.99 17.81 13.12
N GLY A 142 23.27 17.82 11.83
CA GLY A 142 24.55 17.50 11.22
C GLY A 142 24.87 16.01 11.15
N LYS A 143 23.96 15.13 11.58
CA LYS A 143 24.11 13.66 11.47
C LYS A 143 23.61 13.18 10.11
N SER A 144 23.95 11.94 9.78
CA SER A 144 23.38 11.25 8.64
C SER A 144 22.04 10.62 9.00
N PHE A 145 21.05 10.71 8.12
CA PHE A 145 19.68 10.24 8.39
C PHE A 145 19.09 9.43 7.23
N ALA A 146 18.44 8.32 7.54
CA ALA A 146 17.74 7.51 6.54
C ALA A 146 16.21 7.58 6.73
N PHE A 147 15.51 7.97 5.68
CA PHE A 147 14.07 7.81 5.52
C PHE A 147 13.78 6.50 4.78
N VAL A 148 12.52 6.06 4.79
CA VAL A 148 12.10 4.83 4.09
C VAL A 148 11.84 5.13 2.62
N ASP A 149 10.66 5.66 2.32
CA ASP A 149 10.18 5.98 0.99
C ASP A 149 9.46 7.34 1.06
N PRO A 150 9.52 8.18 0.02
CA PRO A 150 8.78 9.43 -0.04
C PRO A 150 7.29 9.30 0.38
N ALA A 151 6.60 8.23 -0.01
CA ALA A 151 5.19 8.01 0.32
C ALA A 151 4.99 7.19 1.63
N SER A 152 6.05 6.97 2.40
CA SER A 152 5.98 6.29 3.69
C SER A 152 5.39 7.20 4.78
N THR A 153 4.53 6.62 5.63
CA THR A 153 3.92 7.35 6.75
C THR A 153 4.88 7.45 7.92
N SER A 154 5.25 6.32 8.52
CA SER A 154 6.14 6.26 9.68
C SER A 154 7.61 6.48 9.33
N GLY A 155 8.00 6.24 8.07
CA GLY A 155 9.36 6.39 7.59
C GLY A 155 9.65 7.70 6.85
N ASN A 156 8.66 8.58 6.65
CA ASN A 156 8.86 9.90 6.02
C ASN A 156 7.90 10.98 6.54
N LEU A 157 6.58 10.83 6.35
CA LEU A 157 5.60 11.88 6.67
C LEU A 157 5.63 12.33 8.15
N ILE A 158 5.41 11.39 9.07
CA ILE A 158 5.39 11.64 10.52
C ILE A 158 6.76 12.12 11.04
N PRO A 159 7.90 11.48 10.70
CA PRO A 159 9.19 11.96 11.18
C PRO A 159 9.54 13.35 10.62
N ARG A 160 9.16 13.70 9.37
CA ARG A 160 9.35 15.06 8.85
C ARG A 160 8.59 16.11 9.66
N LYS A 161 7.30 15.87 9.96
CA LYS A 161 6.51 16.75 10.84
C LYS A 161 7.22 16.94 12.19
N MET A 162 7.64 15.85 12.80
CA MET A 162 8.32 15.89 14.09
C MET A 162 9.63 16.69 14.03
N LEU A 163 10.48 16.45 13.03
CA LEU A 163 11.74 17.16 12.86
C LEU A 163 11.51 18.67 12.75
N ILE A 164 10.55 19.09 11.93
CA ILE A 164 10.18 20.50 11.76
C ILE A 164 9.64 21.11 13.06
N GLU A 165 8.78 20.38 13.79
CA GLU A 165 8.26 20.81 15.10
C GLU A 165 9.38 21.01 16.15
N ASN A 166 10.50 20.30 16.01
CA ASN A 166 11.70 20.44 16.85
C ASN A 166 12.77 21.35 16.23
N GLY A 167 12.43 22.11 15.19
CA GLY A 167 13.34 23.09 14.58
C GLY A 167 14.52 22.45 13.83
N ILE A 168 14.33 21.26 13.29
CA ILE A 168 15.26 20.57 12.38
C ILE A 168 14.67 20.59 10.98
N ASP A 169 15.39 21.17 10.04
CA ASP A 169 15.03 21.12 8.63
C ASP A 169 15.45 19.75 8.04
N PRO A 170 14.50 18.86 7.68
CA PRO A 170 14.82 17.52 7.22
C PRO A 170 15.59 17.48 5.89
N ASP A 171 15.63 18.60 5.16
CA ASP A 171 16.30 18.70 3.86
C ASP A 171 17.65 19.43 3.96
N ASN A 172 17.88 20.21 5.02
CA ASN A 172 19.07 21.08 5.13
C ASN A 172 19.92 20.87 6.39
N ASP A 173 19.36 20.32 7.48
CA ASP A 173 20.06 20.22 8.76
C ASP A 173 20.82 18.91 8.96
N PHE A 174 20.71 17.93 8.06
CA PHE A 174 21.50 16.70 8.09
C PHE A 174 22.81 16.85 7.30
N SER A 175 23.86 16.10 7.68
CA SER A 175 25.08 16.04 6.84
C SER A 175 24.84 15.26 5.55
N THR A 176 23.93 14.28 5.60
CA THR A 176 23.35 13.60 4.44
C THR A 176 22.01 13.01 4.86
N SER A 177 21.02 13.05 3.96
CA SER A 177 19.78 12.30 4.10
C SER A 177 19.47 11.54 2.81
N TYR A 178 18.82 10.38 2.91
CA TYR A 178 18.42 9.60 1.76
C TYR A 178 17.23 8.69 2.06
N TYR A 179 16.57 8.21 1.00
CA TYR A 179 15.52 7.20 1.07
C TYR A 179 16.13 5.81 0.88
N ALA A 180 15.97 4.94 1.88
CA ALA A 180 16.49 3.58 1.89
C ALA A 180 15.59 2.57 1.15
N GLY A 181 14.36 2.97 0.81
CA GLY A 181 13.33 2.16 0.16
C GLY A 181 12.45 1.40 1.14
N THR A 182 13.03 0.67 2.09
CA THR A 182 12.29 -0.20 3.02
C THR A 182 12.61 0.09 4.48
N HIS A 183 11.72 -0.33 5.39
CA HIS A 183 11.93 -0.21 6.83
C HIS A 183 13.17 -0.99 7.29
N ASN A 184 13.37 -2.21 6.77
CA ASN A 184 14.54 -3.03 7.09
C ASN A 184 15.82 -2.37 6.59
N ALA A 185 15.81 -1.76 5.41
CA ALA A 185 16.98 -1.11 4.85
C ALA A 185 17.45 0.07 5.73
N VAL A 186 16.53 0.81 6.35
CA VAL A 186 16.86 1.83 7.36
C VAL A 186 17.55 1.19 8.57
N LEU A 187 16.94 0.15 9.16
CA LEU A 187 17.47 -0.48 10.37
C LEU A 187 18.81 -1.18 10.14
N TYR A 188 18.98 -1.87 9.01
CA TYR A 188 20.27 -2.42 8.62
C TYR A 188 21.31 -1.35 8.33
N ALA A 189 20.94 -0.18 7.77
CA ALA A 189 21.89 0.90 7.57
C ALA A 189 22.43 1.43 8.91
N ILE A 190 21.57 1.55 9.93
CA ILE A 190 21.97 1.93 11.29
C ILE A 190 22.86 0.85 11.91
N ALA A 191 22.41 -0.40 11.91
CA ALA A 191 23.15 -1.52 12.49
C ALA A 191 24.54 -1.72 11.87
N ASN A 192 24.70 -1.42 10.59
CA ASN A 192 25.99 -1.49 9.88
C ASN A 192 26.81 -0.19 9.95
N GLY A 193 26.35 0.84 10.70
CA GLY A 193 27.03 2.12 10.83
C GLY A 193 27.15 2.91 9.52
N LYS A 194 26.26 2.66 8.55
CA LYS A 194 26.20 3.41 7.27
C LYS A 194 25.49 4.76 7.44
N VAL A 195 24.61 4.84 8.42
CA VAL A 195 23.84 6.04 8.78
C VAL A 195 23.77 6.13 10.30
N ASP A 196 23.73 7.34 10.83
CA ASP A 196 23.73 7.55 12.28
C ASP A 196 22.35 7.27 12.90
N ALA A 197 21.29 7.69 12.20
CA ALA A 197 19.90 7.52 12.61
C ALA A 197 18.95 7.34 11.42
N GLY A 198 17.72 6.94 11.69
CA GLY A 198 16.69 6.84 10.66
C GLY A 198 15.30 6.60 11.24
N ALA A 199 14.30 6.85 10.40
CA ALA A 199 12.91 6.68 10.79
C ALA A 199 12.34 5.34 10.31
N THR A 200 11.52 4.70 11.15
CA THR A 200 10.84 3.44 10.81
C THR A 200 9.53 3.29 11.58
N GLY A 201 8.83 2.16 11.39
CA GLY A 201 7.67 1.75 12.19
C GLY A 201 8.08 0.88 13.39
N ASP A 202 7.40 1.07 14.51
CA ASP A 202 7.58 0.28 15.74
C ASP A 202 7.41 -1.23 15.51
N ASN A 203 6.45 -1.61 14.67
CA ASN A 203 6.17 -2.98 14.28
C ASN A 203 7.33 -3.66 13.56
N VAL A 204 7.94 -2.97 12.58
CA VAL A 204 9.09 -3.55 11.86
C VAL A 204 10.31 -3.63 12.76
N TYR A 205 10.55 -2.61 13.59
CA TYR A 205 11.62 -2.64 14.58
C TYR A 205 11.47 -3.81 15.54
N GLN A 206 10.30 -4.00 16.14
CA GLN A 206 10.06 -5.10 17.07
C GLN A 206 10.19 -6.46 16.38
N ARG A 207 9.66 -6.63 15.16
CA ARG A 207 9.81 -7.86 14.37
C ARG A 207 11.28 -8.21 14.18
N MET A 208 12.11 -7.25 13.74
CA MET A 208 13.53 -7.49 13.49
C MET A 208 14.32 -7.76 14.78
N VAL A 209 13.91 -7.17 15.91
CA VAL A 209 14.48 -7.50 17.24
C VAL A 209 14.11 -8.93 17.63
N ASP A 210 12.84 -9.33 17.49
CA ASP A 210 12.36 -10.66 17.84
C ASP A 210 12.99 -11.76 16.95
N ALA A 211 13.26 -11.44 15.69
CA ALA A 211 13.98 -12.29 14.74
C ALA A 211 15.51 -12.34 15.01
N GLY A 212 16.04 -11.48 15.88
CA GLY A 212 17.48 -11.38 16.18
C GLY A 212 18.30 -10.76 15.04
N GLU A 213 17.65 -10.06 14.11
CA GLU A 213 18.29 -9.34 13.01
C GLU A 213 18.90 -8.02 13.45
N ILE A 214 18.32 -7.43 14.50
CA ILE A 214 18.75 -6.17 15.11
C ILE A 214 18.98 -6.38 16.61
N ASP A 215 20.14 -5.93 17.08
CA ASP A 215 20.46 -5.93 18.51
C ASP A 215 19.84 -4.71 19.20
N PRO A 216 18.87 -4.87 20.11
CA PRO A 216 18.27 -3.75 20.82
C PRO A 216 19.26 -3.02 21.74
N GLU A 217 20.37 -3.66 22.15
CA GLU A 217 21.41 -3.00 22.97
C GLU A 217 22.33 -2.10 22.14
N ALA A 218 22.37 -2.29 20.81
CA ALA A 218 23.15 -1.48 19.89
C ALA A 218 22.40 -0.26 19.35
N ASN A 219 21.12 -0.12 19.68
CA ASN A 219 20.23 0.92 19.16
C ASN A 219 19.55 1.70 20.30
N VAL A 220 19.16 2.93 20.00
CA VAL A 220 18.36 3.78 20.89
C VAL A 220 17.19 4.38 20.12
N ILE A 221 15.98 4.23 20.66
CA ILE A 221 14.80 4.94 20.18
C ILE A 221 14.80 6.31 20.83
N ILE A 222 15.04 7.36 20.04
CA ILE A 222 15.13 8.74 20.53
C ILE A 222 13.83 9.53 20.37
N TYR A 223 12.90 8.99 19.58
CA TYR A 223 11.57 9.55 19.40
C TYR A 223 10.57 8.43 19.08
N GLU A 224 9.35 8.60 19.58
CA GLU A 224 8.19 7.78 19.28
C GLU A 224 6.96 8.68 19.13
N SER A 225 6.17 8.47 18.08
CA SER A 225 4.96 9.25 17.81
C SER A 225 3.78 8.82 18.69
N GLU A 226 2.74 9.65 18.70
CA GLU A 226 1.40 9.16 19.05
C GLU A 226 0.98 8.03 18.08
N PRO A 227 0.07 7.13 18.50
CA PRO A 227 -0.45 6.08 17.62
C PRO A 227 -1.06 6.68 16.34
N ILE A 228 -0.66 6.12 15.20
CA ILE A 228 -1.20 6.45 13.88
C ILE A 228 -2.04 5.28 13.34
N PRO A 229 -3.05 5.55 12.50
CA PRO A 229 -3.86 4.50 11.86
C PRO A 229 -2.98 3.48 11.14
N GLY A 230 -3.30 2.20 11.27
CA GLY A 230 -2.61 1.12 10.58
C GLY A 230 -2.81 1.13 9.06
N SER A 231 -1.96 0.36 8.38
CA SER A 231 -1.92 0.20 6.93
C SER A 231 -3.23 -0.41 6.40
N PRO A 232 -4.06 0.32 5.61
CA PRO A 232 -5.30 -0.23 5.07
C PRO A 232 -5.03 -1.21 3.92
N ILE A 233 -5.89 -2.22 3.83
CA ILE A 233 -6.21 -2.84 2.54
C ILE A 233 -7.26 -1.96 1.87
N ALA A 234 -6.94 -1.49 0.67
CA ALA A 234 -7.81 -0.66 -0.15
C ALA A 234 -8.09 -1.32 -1.49
N VAL A 235 -9.24 -1.00 -2.07
CA VAL A 235 -9.68 -1.47 -3.39
C VAL A 235 -9.82 -0.29 -4.33
N ARG A 236 -9.70 -0.54 -5.63
CA ARG A 236 -9.96 0.47 -6.65
C ARG A 236 -11.46 0.84 -6.64
N GLY A 237 -11.78 2.13 -6.57
CA GLY A 237 -13.14 2.60 -6.30
C GLY A 237 -14.17 2.31 -7.40
N ASN A 238 -13.73 2.12 -8.65
CA ASN A 238 -14.60 1.77 -9.77
C ASN A 238 -14.83 0.25 -9.93
N LEU A 239 -14.41 -0.58 -8.96
CA LEU A 239 -14.89 -1.96 -8.87
C LEU A 239 -16.39 -2.02 -8.56
N PRO A 240 -17.12 -3.06 -9.02
CA PRO A 240 -18.52 -3.26 -8.64
C PRO A 240 -18.69 -3.28 -7.11
N GLU A 241 -19.70 -2.57 -6.60
CA GLU A 241 -19.98 -2.48 -5.16
C GLU A 241 -20.17 -3.86 -4.50
N GLU A 242 -20.81 -4.80 -5.21
CA GLU A 242 -20.98 -6.17 -4.73
C GLU A 242 -19.65 -6.88 -4.54
N LEU A 243 -18.68 -6.64 -5.43
CA LEU A 243 -17.34 -7.21 -5.32
C LEU A 243 -16.54 -6.54 -4.18
N LYS A 244 -16.59 -5.21 -4.06
CA LYS A 244 -15.93 -4.48 -2.95
C LYS A 244 -16.41 -5.02 -1.60
N LYS A 245 -17.73 -5.20 -1.47
CA LYS A 245 -18.34 -5.79 -0.28
C LYS A 245 -17.94 -7.25 -0.07
N ALA A 246 -17.94 -8.09 -1.11
CA ALA A 246 -17.52 -9.49 -0.99
C ALA A 246 -16.06 -9.62 -0.52
N ILE A 247 -15.15 -8.76 -1.02
CA ILE A 247 -13.76 -8.71 -0.56
C ILE A 247 -13.68 -8.31 0.92
N GLN A 248 -14.40 -7.25 1.31
CA GLN A 248 -14.42 -6.79 2.71
C GLN A 248 -14.99 -7.86 3.63
N ASP A 249 -16.14 -8.46 3.28
CA ASP A 249 -16.79 -9.51 4.07
C ASP A 249 -15.88 -10.74 4.19
N ALA A 250 -15.16 -11.13 3.14
CA ALA A 250 -14.20 -12.23 3.21
C ALA A 250 -13.06 -11.93 4.21
N LEU A 251 -12.45 -10.74 4.12
CA LEU A 251 -11.37 -10.34 5.04
C LEU A 251 -11.84 -10.28 6.50
N LEU A 252 -13.01 -9.71 6.75
CA LEU A 252 -13.58 -9.60 8.10
C LEU A 252 -13.92 -10.96 8.72
N ASN A 253 -14.26 -11.96 7.90
CA ASN A 253 -14.63 -13.30 8.35
C ASN A 253 -13.49 -14.33 8.21
N MET A 254 -12.26 -13.87 7.95
CA MET A 254 -11.09 -14.74 7.87
C MET A 254 -10.92 -15.54 9.17
N ASP A 255 -10.75 -16.85 9.03
CA ASP A 255 -10.68 -17.74 10.19
C ASP A 255 -9.35 -17.56 10.94
N GLN A 256 -9.36 -17.93 12.22
CA GLN A 256 -8.21 -17.76 13.10
C GLN A 256 -6.99 -18.60 12.68
N GLN A 257 -7.19 -19.74 12.01
CA GLN A 257 -6.08 -20.55 11.54
C GLN A 257 -5.36 -19.87 10.36
N THR A 258 -6.12 -19.26 9.47
CA THR A 258 -5.58 -18.50 8.33
C THR A 258 -4.93 -17.18 8.78
N ILE A 259 -5.61 -16.39 9.62
CA ILE A 259 -5.11 -15.06 10.01
C ILE A 259 -3.79 -15.12 10.79
N HIS A 260 -3.59 -16.14 11.65
CA HIS A 260 -2.34 -16.31 12.39
C HIS A 260 -1.15 -16.74 11.52
N GLN A 261 -1.38 -17.09 10.24
CA GLN A 261 -0.31 -17.31 9.28
C GLN A 261 0.11 -16.01 8.57
N VAL A 262 -0.63 -14.92 8.77
CA VAL A 262 -0.33 -13.60 8.19
C VAL A 262 0.65 -12.87 9.11
N ASP A 263 1.94 -12.96 8.79
CA ASP A 263 3.03 -12.45 9.65
C ASP A 263 3.86 -11.31 9.02
N GLY A 264 3.25 -10.52 8.13
CA GLY A 264 3.99 -9.46 7.41
C GLY A 264 4.30 -8.22 8.24
N TRP A 265 3.68 -8.07 9.41
CA TRP A 265 3.69 -6.84 10.21
C TRP A 265 3.72 -7.06 11.73
N GLY A 266 4.20 -8.23 12.19
CA GLY A 266 4.27 -8.58 13.61
C GLY A 266 2.98 -9.20 14.15
N GLY A 267 2.37 -10.10 13.36
CA GLY A 267 1.15 -10.84 13.69
C GLY A 267 -0.15 -10.03 13.64
N ILE A 268 -1.12 -10.50 12.84
CA ILE A 268 -2.49 -9.97 12.79
C ILE A 268 -3.44 -11.01 13.40
N SER A 269 -4.33 -10.56 14.29
CA SER A 269 -5.32 -11.43 14.94
C SER A 269 -6.70 -11.35 14.28
N SER A 270 -7.02 -10.24 13.64
CA SER A 270 -8.25 -10.03 12.89
C SER A 270 -8.15 -8.81 11.96
N TYR A 271 -9.11 -8.67 11.06
CA TYR A 271 -9.35 -7.42 10.34
C TYR A 271 -10.56 -6.69 10.93
N GLN A 272 -10.51 -5.37 10.91
CA GLN A 272 -11.66 -4.51 11.21
C GLN A 272 -12.00 -3.63 10.01
N ALA A 273 -13.28 -3.28 9.87
CA ALA A 273 -13.71 -2.36 8.83
C ALA A 273 -13.15 -0.96 9.12
N VAL A 274 -12.78 -0.25 8.06
CA VAL A 274 -12.34 1.15 8.12
C VAL A 274 -13.05 1.98 7.05
N SER A 275 -12.92 3.28 7.17
CA SER A 275 -13.44 4.31 6.29
C SER A 275 -12.34 5.32 5.96
N ASP A 276 -12.55 6.12 4.92
CA ASP A 276 -11.57 7.14 4.52
C ASP A 276 -11.28 8.16 5.64
N SER A 277 -12.28 8.52 6.45
CA SER A 277 -12.13 9.46 7.56
C SER A 277 -11.25 8.95 8.70
N ASP A 278 -11.03 7.63 8.81
CA ASP A 278 -10.09 7.08 9.80
C ASP A 278 -8.64 7.52 9.51
N TYR A 279 -8.38 8.04 8.31
CA TYR A 279 -7.08 8.50 7.83
C TYR A 279 -6.97 10.04 7.76
N ASP A 280 -7.94 10.79 8.27
CA ASP A 280 -7.95 12.26 8.25
C ASP A 280 -6.70 12.86 8.92
N VAL A 281 -6.22 12.28 10.02
CA VAL A 281 -4.99 12.73 10.71
C VAL A 281 -3.76 12.69 9.81
N ILE A 282 -3.72 11.76 8.85
CA ILE A 282 -2.62 11.62 7.88
C ILE A 282 -2.75 12.70 6.81
N ARG A 283 -3.97 12.97 6.35
CA ARG A 283 -4.28 14.04 5.40
C ARG A 283 -3.93 15.42 5.96
N GLU A 284 -4.36 15.70 7.19
CA GLU A 284 -4.03 16.94 7.91
C GLU A 284 -2.51 17.10 8.10
N THR A 285 -1.81 16.01 8.40
CA THR A 285 -0.34 16.04 8.52
C THR A 285 0.33 16.41 7.20
N ALA A 286 -0.12 15.84 6.09
CA ALA A 286 0.39 16.18 4.76
C ALA A 286 0.14 17.65 4.41
N GLU A 287 -1.05 18.18 4.72
CA GLU A 287 -1.38 19.59 4.52
C GLU A 287 -0.50 20.54 5.33
N ILE A 288 -0.24 20.22 6.60
CA ILE A 288 0.68 20.99 7.47
C ILE A 288 2.09 21.05 6.87
N LEU A 289 2.52 19.96 6.24
CA LEU A 289 3.82 19.85 5.57
C LEU A 289 3.84 20.46 4.16
N GLY A 290 2.70 20.96 3.66
CA GLY A 290 2.60 21.50 2.30
C GLY A 290 2.66 20.44 1.20
N MET A 291 2.44 19.18 1.52
CA MET A 291 2.42 18.07 0.58
C MET A 291 1.04 17.97 -0.08
N ASP A 292 0.95 18.37 -1.36
CA ASP A 292 -0.30 18.33 -2.12
C ASP A 292 -0.67 16.91 -2.53
N VAL A 293 -1.48 16.23 -1.71
CA VAL A 293 -1.94 14.85 -1.94
C VAL A 293 -2.82 14.66 -3.18
N SER A 294 -3.24 15.74 -3.86
CA SER A 294 -3.90 15.68 -5.16
C SER A 294 -2.90 15.52 -6.33
N ASN A 295 -1.60 15.72 -6.06
CA ASN A 295 -0.52 15.47 -7.00
C ASN A 295 -0.01 14.02 -6.82
N PRO A 296 0.10 13.20 -7.89
CA PRO A 296 0.74 11.88 -7.78
C PRO A 296 2.18 11.95 -7.25
N ASP A 297 2.86 13.09 -7.43
CA ASP A 297 4.19 13.36 -6.88
C ASP A 297 4.18 14.01 -5.48
N ALA A 298 3.04 14.01 -4.77
CA ALA A 298 2.90 14.62 -3.42
C ALA A 298 4.02 14.24 -2.46
N ALA A 299 4.45 12.99 -2.55
CA ALA A 299 5.49 12.40 -1.72
C ALA A 299 6.90 12.93 -2.03
N ASN A 300 7.14 13.37 -3.27
CA ASN A 300 8.45 13.76 -3.80
C ASN A 300 8.73 15.27 -3.71
N ASN A 301 7.77 16.07 -3.20
CA ASN A 301 7.86 17.53 -3.11
C ASN A 301 8.20 18.01 -1.71
#